data_AF-A0A521KHJ8-F1
#
_entry.id   AF-A0A521KHJ8-F1
#
_cell.length_a   1.000
_cell.length_b   1.000
_cell.length_c   1.000
_cell.angle_alpha   90.00
_cell.angle_beta   90.00
_cell.angle_gamma   90.00
#
_symmetry.space_group_name_H-M   'P 1'
#
loop_
_entity.id
_entity.type
_entity.pdbx_description
1 polymer ?
#
loop_
_entity_poly.entity_id
_entity_poly.type
_entity_poly.pdbx_seq_one_letter_code
_entity_poly.pdbx_strand_id
1 'polypeptide(L)'
;MSGKQRIDEQRAFVLHLYPYSETSLVVDVFSRDHGRLALLARGARRPRSALRGLLMAFQPLELGWFGAGEVKTLAKAEWIGGMPLLGGRCLLLGYYLNELLVKMLPREDPHGVLFDAYSAALHALALGGADAPELRRFEKTLLKELGYGLTLDREAVTGDQIIAQEQYAFQVERGPVRKVGAGDTANISVLHGKTLLDMIADDYTDPQTRMESKMLMRQLIAHHLGGKPLQSRRVFMELQEL
;
A
#
# COMPACT_ATOMS: atom_id res chain seq x y z
N MET A 1 16.98 7.45 35.06
CA MET A 1 16.89 6.13 34.40
C MET A 1 15.55 6.06 33.68
N SER A 2 15.47 6.58 32.44
CA SER A 2 14.24 6.47 31.65
C SER A 2 14.12 5.00 31.21
N GLY A 3 13.12 4.29 31.73
CA GLY A 3 12.88 2.90 31.36
C GLY A 3 12.69 2.81 29.85
N LYS A 4 13.48 1.99 29.16
CA LYS A 4 13.28 1.74 27.73
C LYS A 4 11.86 1.20 27.56
N GLN A 5 10.99 1.98 26.95
CA GLN A 5 9.63 1.57 26.62
C GLN A 5 9.73 0.26 25.83
N ARG A 6 9.19 -0.80 26.42
CA ARG A 6 9.09 -2.12 25.82
C ARG A 6 7.68 -2.27 25.28
N ILE A 7 7.59 -2.76 24.06
CA ILE A 7 6.35 -3.03 23.34
C ILE A 7 6.41 -4.51 22.97
N ASP A 8 5.34 -5.24 23.26
CA ASP A 8 5.23 -6.67 22.97
C ASP A 8 3.93 -6.93 22.20
N GLU A 9 3.82 -8.11 21.58
CA GLU A 9 2.59 -8.64 20.97
C GLU A 9 1.95 -7.76 19.87
N GLN A 10 2.78 -7.09 19.07
CA GLN A 10 2.30 -6.19 18.02
C GLN A 10 2.20 -6.88 16.66
N ARG A 11 1.02 -6.80 16.05
CA ARG A 11 0.81 -7.29 14.69
C ARG A 11 1.57 -6.41 13.70
N ALA A 12 2.38 -7.03 12.86
CA ALA A 12 3.19 -6.33 11.88
C ALA A 12 3.48 -7.16 10.64
N PHE A 13 3.88 -6.47 9.57
CA PHE A 13 4.46 -7.06 8.37
C PHE A 13 5.85 -6.50 8.13
N VAL A 14 6.75 -7.33 7.60
CA VAL A 14 8.04 -6.87 7.07
C VAL A 14 7.82 -6.20 5.72
N LEU A 15 8.18 -4.92 5.61
CA LEU A 15 8.17 -4.17 4.36
C LEU A 15 9.48 -4.38 3.58
N HIS A 16 10.61 -4.28 4.29
CA HIS A 16 11.93 -4.42 3.68
C HIS A 16 13.02 -4.83 4.69
N LEU A 17 14.11 -5.40 4.19
CA LEU A 17 15.26 -5.85 4.96
C LEU A 17 16.53 -5.20 4.44
N TYR A 18 17.29 -4.59 5.33
CA TYR A 18 18.57 -3.97 5.04
C TYR A 18 19.71 -4.70 5.78
N PRO A 19 20.76 -5.16 5.08
CA PRO A 19 21.99 -5.60 5.73
C PRO A 19 22.57 -4.48 6.61
N TYR A 20 22.82 -4.76 7.89
CA TYR A 20 23.37 -3.77 8.83
C TYR A 20 24.79 -4.11 9.27
N SER A 21 25.05 -5.38 9.56
CA SER A 21 26.39 -5.92 9.84
C SER A 21 26.50 -7.33 9.30
N GLU A 22 27.64 -7.98 9.50
CA GLU A 22 27.83 -9.40 9.17
C GLU A 22 26.69 -10.28 9.70
N THR A 23 26.22 -10.00 10.92
CA THR A 23 25.25 -10.85 11.61
C THR A 23 23.86 -10.24 11.78
N SER A 24 23.67 -8.94 11.54
CA SER A 24 22.42 -8.24 11.88
C SER A 24 21.75 -7.57 10.67
N LEU A 25 20.43 -7.38 10.78
CA LEU A 25 19.59 -6.70 9.79
C LEU A 25 18.89 -5.49 10.44
N VAL A 26 18.66 -4.44 9.68
CA VAL A 26 17.58 -3.49 9.97
C VAL A 26 16.35 -3.96 9.19
N VAL A 27 15.23 -4.09 9.89
CA VAL A 27 13.94 -4.55 9.37
C VAL A 27 13.01 -3.35 9.37
N ASP A 28 12.58 -2.90 8.20
CA ASP A 28 11.49 -1.92 8.08
C ASP A 28 10.17 -2.67 8.17
N VAL A 29 9.34 -2.31 9.15
CA VAL A 29 8.08 -3.00 9.45
C VAL A 29 6.93 -2.01 9.42
N PHE A 30 5.75 -2.50 9.03
CA PHE A 30 4.50 -1.80 9.26
C PHE A 30 3.76 -2.49 10.41
N SER A 31 3.69 -1.83 11.56
CA SER A 31 2.93 -2.26 12.73
C SER A 31 1.54 -1.64 12.71
N ARG A 32 0.53 -2.41 13.11
CA ARG A 32 -0.86 -1.96 13.14
C ARG A 32 -1.04 -0.74 14.04
N ASP A 33 -0.52 -0.81 15.26
CA ASP A 33 -0.80 0.17 16.31
C ASP A 33 0.36 1.14 16.56
N HIS A 34 1.49 0.96 15.85
CA HIS A 34 2.69 1.81 15.95
C HIS A 34 3.21 2.34 14.61
N GLY A 35 2.49 2.10 13.52
CA GLY A 35 2.85 2.63 12.21
C GLY A 35 4.09 1.98 11.61
N ARG A 36 4.75 2.69 10.69
CA ARG A 36 6.00 2.23 10.07
C ARG A 36 7.21 2.52 10.96
N LEU A 37 8.04 1.53 11.24
CA LEU A 37 9.24 1.71 12.05
C LEU A 37 10.40 0.78 11.65
N ALA A 38 11.62 1.18 12.01
CA ALA A 38 12.83 0.39 11.79
C ALA A 38 13.24 -0.38 13.05
N LEU A 39 13.46 -1.69 12.91
CA LEU A 39 13.89 -2.58 13.99
C LEU A 39 15.25 -3.21 13.68
N LEU A 40 16.21 -3.08 14.58
CA LEU A 40 17.48 -3.80 14.54
C LEU A 40 17.28 -5.24 15.02
N ALA A 41 17.38 -6.19 14.10
CA ALA A 41 17.36 -7.62 14.37
C ALA A 41 18.80 -8.14 14.52
N ARG A 42 19.28 -8.16 15.77
CA ARG A 42 20.66 -8.57 16.09
C ARG A 42 20.85 -10.07 15.88
N GLY A 43 21.93 -10.45 15.21
CA GLY A 43 22.24 -11.87 14.97
C GLY A 43 21.29 -12.57 14.00
N ALA A 44 20.33 -11.86 13.39
CA ALA A 44 19.32 -12.43 12.50
C ALA A 44 19.91 -13.23 11.32
N ARG A 45 21.12 -12.89 10.86
CA ARG A 45 21.81 -13.55 9.74
C ARG A 45 22.63 -14.77 10.16
N ARG A 46 22.81 -15.04 11.47
CA ARG A 46 23.59 -16.19 11.94
C ARG A 46 22.96 -17.50 11.44
N PRO A 47 23.74 -18.54 11.11
CA PRO A 47 23.21 -19.80 10.57
C PRO A 47 22.13 -20.47 11.43
N ARG A 48 22.24 -20.36 12.76
CA ARG A 48 21.28 -20.96 13.74
C ARG A 48 20.31 -19.95 14.35
N SER A 49 20.13 -18.79 13.72
CA SER A 49 19.22 -17.76 14.21
C SER A 49 17.77 -18.17 14.04
N ALA A 50 16.98 -18.15 15.12
CA ALA A 50 15.53 -18.35 15.06
C ALA A 50 14.83 -17.31 14.16
N LEU A 51 15.43 -16.11 14.00
CA LEU A 51 14.85 -15.04 13.18
C LEU A 51 15.06 -15.23 11.66
N ARG A 52 16.02 -16.08 11.23
CA ARG A 52 16.45 -16.15 9.82
C ARG A 52 15.36 -16.62 8.86
N GLY A 53 14.38 -17.38 9.34
CA GLY A 53 13.21 -17.83 8.57
C GLY A 53 11.90 -17.12 8.92
N LEU A 54 11.88 -16.27 9.95
CA LEU A 54 10.66 -15.59 10.40
C LEU A 54 10.47 -14.22 9.75
N LEU A 55 11.56 -13.51 9.47
CA LEU A 55 11.52 -12.15 8.91
C LEU A 55 11.24 -12.15 7.40
N MET A 56 10.15 -12.80 6.98
CA MET A 56 9.73 -12.87 5.58
C MET A 56 8.75 -11.74 5.24
N ALA A 57 8.92 -11.14 4.07
CA ALA A 57 7.96 -10.18 3.53
C ALA A 57 6.59 -10.84 3.32
N PHE A 58 5.52 -10.04 3.41
CA PHE A 58 4.13 -10.43 3.16
C PHE A 58 3.53 -11.42 4.17
N GLN A 59 4.30 -11.87 5.15
CA GLN A 59 3.83 -12.79 6.18
C GLN A 59 3.41 -12.04 7.44
N PRO A 60 2.26 -12.39 8.05
CA PRO A 60 1.80 -11.74 9.26
C PRO A 60 2.66 -12.20 10.45
N LEU A 61 3.19 -11.23 11.18
CA LEU A 61 4.04 -11.46 12.33
C LEU A 61 3.47 -10.81 13.58
N GLU A 62 3.78 -11.41 14.71
CA GLU A 62 3.69 -10.77 16.01
C GLU A 62 5.11 -10.39 16.46
N LEU A 63 5.34 -9.10 16.72
CA LEU A 63 6.64 -8.56 17.03
C LEU A 63 6.65 -7.89 18.40
N GLY A 64 7.78 -8.00 19.09
CA GLY A 64 8.09 -7.23 20.29
C GLY A 64 9.43 -6.52 20.15
N TRP A 65 9.54 -5.29 20.66
CA TRP A 65 10.73 -4.46 20.57
C TRP A 65 10.88 -3.50 21.75
N PHE A 66 12.05 -2.88 21.87
CA PHE A 66 12.30 -1.86 22.88
C PHE A 66 13.25 -0.77 22.36
N GLY A 67 13.21 0.39 23.01
CA GLY A 67 14.09 1.53 22.73
C GLY A 67 13.33 2.77 22.24
N ALA A 68 13.99 3.93 22.34
CA ALA A 68 13.38 5.24 22.11
C ALA A 68 14.02 6.04 20.95
N GLY A 69 14.89 5.41 20.16
CA GLY A 69 15.51 6.02 18.98
C GLY A 69 14.80 5.65 17.68
N GLU A 70 15.25 6.24 16.56
CA GLU A 70 14.71 5.98 15.21
C GLU A 70 14.80 4.51 14.78
N VAL A 71 15.80 3.79 15.29
CA VAL A 71 15.92 2.34 15.13
C VAL A 71 15.81 1.70 16.50
N LYS A 72 14.72 0.96 16.71
CA LYS A 72 14.45 0.21 17.95
C LYS A 72 15.10 -1.18 17.85
N THR A 73 15.21 -1.92 18.95
CA THR A 73 15.79 -3.28 18.92
C THR A 73 14.68 -4.33 18.92
N LEU A 74 14.69 -5.22 17.93
CA LEU A 74 13.78 -6.36 17.88
C LEU A 74 14.10 -7.32 19.03
N ALA A 75 13.09 -7.62 19.85
CA ALA A 75 13.20 -8.53 20.99
C ALA A 75 12.60 -9.90 20.71
N LYS A 76 11.45 -9.94 20.02
CA LYS A 76 10.69 -11.15 19.72
C LYS A 76 10.06 -11.03 18.33
N ALA A 77 10.00 -12.14 17.61
CA ALA A 77 9.21 -12.27 16.39
C ALA A 77 8.59 -13.66 16.37
N GLU A 78 7.30 -13.72 16.08
CA GLU A 78 6.53 -14.96 15.92
C GLU A 78 5.69 -14.89 14.65
N TRP A 79 5.55 -16.01 13.97
CA TRP A 79 4.70 -16.11 12.79
C TRP A 79 3.27 -16.42 13.21
N ILE A 80 2.33 -15.59 12.78
CA ILE A 80 0.91 -15.78 13.10
C ILE A 80 0.28 -16.86 12.21
N GLY A 81 0.81 -17.06 11.00
CA GLY A 81 0.26 -17.99 10.02
C GLY A 81 -0.97 -17.44 9.28
N GLY A 82 -1.64 -18.31 8.52
CA GLY A 82 -2.90 -17.97 7.81
C GLY A 82 -2.76 -17.26 6.47
N MET A 83 -1.53 -17.04 5.99
CA MET A 83 -1.24 -16.36 4.71
C MET A 83 -0.39 -17.26 3.79
N PRO A 84 -0.92 -17.74 2.65
CA PRO A 84 -0.10 -18.43 1.66
C PRO A 84 1.03 -17.54 1.13
N LEU A 85 2.08 -18.14 0.59
CA LEU A 85 3.17 -17.39 -0.05
C LEU A 85 2.69 -16.80 -1.37
N LEU A 86 3.06 -15.54 -1.64
CA LEU A 86 2.83 -14.92 -2.94
C LEU A 86 3.71 -15.56 -4.02
N GLY A 87 3.14 -15.74 -5.21
CA GLY A 87 3.86 -16.26 -6.39
C GLY A 87 3.58 -15.45 -7.65
N GLY A 88 4.44 -15.59 -8.65
CA GLY A 88 4.28 -15.01 -10.00
C GLY A 88 3.97 -13.51 -9.99
N ARG A 89 2.95 -13.09 -10.76
CA ARG A 89 2.51 -11.69 -10.85
C ARG A 89 2.05 -11.13 -9.49
N CYS A 90 1.45 -11.94 -8.63
CA CYS A 90 1.00 -11.51 -7.30
C CYS A 90 2.16 -11.12 -6.39
N LEU A 91 3.33 -11.76 -6.52
CA LEU A 91 4.53 -11.38 -5.77
C LEU A 91 4.99 -9.96 -6.13
N LEU A 92 5.01 -9.62 -7.42
CA LEU A 92 5.37 -8.29 -7.89
C LEU A 92 4.38 -7.22 -7.39
N LEU A 93 3.09 -7.56 -7.36
CA LEU A 93 2.06 -6.70 -6.80
C LEU A 93 2.24 -6.51 -5.29
N GLY A 94 2.62 -7.55 -4.54
CA GLY A 94 2.99 -7.43 -3.13
C GLY A 94 4.14 -6.44 -2.92
N TYR A 95 5.20 -6.52 -3.71
CA TYR A 95 6.30 -5.55 -3.66
C TYR A 95 5.86 -4.13 -4.02
N TYR A 96 4.92 -3.97 -4.94
CA TYR A 96 4.30 -2.67 -5.21
C TYR A 96 3.61 -2.11 -3.97
N LEU A 97 2.81 -2.91 -3.26
CA LEU A 97 2.17 -2.46 -2.00
C LEU A 97 3.22 -2.04 -0.95
N ASN A 98 4.28 -2.85 -0.75
CA ASN A 98 5.36 -2.51 0.18
C ASN A 98 6.04 -1.20 -0.20
N GLU A 99 6.35 -1.02 -1.49
CA GLU A 99 7.04 0.17 -1.96
C GLU A 99 6.20 1.44 -1.75
N LEU A 100 4.88 1.38 -1.96
CA LEU A 100 3.98 2.48 -1.64
C LEU A 100 4.06 2.84 -0.16
N LEU A 101 3.97 1.84 0.73
CA LEU A 101 4.07 2.09 2.17
C LEU A 101 5.41 2.72 2.55
N VAL A 102 6.51 2.18 2.03
CA VAL A 102 7.87 2.69 2.33
C VAL A 102 8.07 4.14 1.85
N LYS A 103 7.46 4.52 0.73
CA LYS A 103 7.64 5.84 0.13
C LYS A 103 6.69 6.91 0.64
N MET A 104 5.47 6.52 1.02
CA MET A 104 4.39 7.46 1.29
C MET A 104 4.08 7.59 2.78
N LEU A 105 4.30 6.54 3.60
CA LEU A 105 3.96 6.64 5.03
C LEU A 105 5.03 7.41 5.82
N PRO A 106 4.62 8.32 6.72
CA PRO A 106 5.49 8.80 7.78
C PRO A 106 5.91 7.64 8.69
N ARG A 107 6.99 7.85 9.46
CA ARG A 107 7.44 6.88 10.46
C ARG A 107 6.69 7.11 11.77
N GLU A 108 6.43 6.02 12.48
CA GLU A 108 5.83 6.00 13.83
C GLU A 108 4.44 6.65 13.90
N ASP A 109 3.71 6.66 12.78
CA ASP A 109 2.33 7.14 12.68
C ASP A 109 1.37 5.95 12.45
N PRO A 110 0.52 5.58 13.43
CA PRO A 110 -0.36 4.43 13.33
C PRO A 110 -1.50 4.61 12.33
N HIS A 111 -1.64 3.65 11.41
CA HIS A 111 -2.73 3.59 10.44
C HIS A 111 -3.41 2.22 10.47
N GLY A 112 -4.24 1.97 11.50
CA GLY A 112 -4.87 0.66 11.72
C GLY A 112 -5.81 0.23 10.58
N VAL A 113 -6.58 1.16 10.00
CA VAL A 113 -7.47 0.89 8.86
C VAL A 113 -6.66 0.52 7.61
N LEU A 114 -5.57 1.25 7.34
CA LEU A 114 -4.66 0.93 6.24
C LEU A 114 -3.97 -0.41 6.44
N PHE A 115 -3.58 -0.74 7.67
CA PHE A 115 -3.00 -2.04 8.01
C PHE A 115 -3.96 -3.18 7.67
N ASP A 116 -5.23 -3.05 8.06
CA ASP A 116 -6.25 -4.06 7.79
C ASP A 116 -6.52 -4.17 6.27
N ALA A 117 -6.55 -3.04 5.54
CA ALA A 117 -6.66 -3.02 4.07
C ALA A 117 -5.44 -3.64 3.36
N TYR A 118 -4.23 -3.40 3.87
CA TYR A 118 -2.99 -4.01 3.37
C TYR A 118 -3.00 -5.53 3.57
N SER A 119 -3.40 -6.00 4.76
CA SER A 119 -3.54 -7.43 5.04
C SER A 119 -4.55 -8.09 4.12
N ALA A 120 -5.70 -7.45 3.87
CA ALA A 120 -6.72 -7.96 2.94
C ALA A 120 -6.20 -8.05 1.50
N ALA A 121 -5.47 -7.03 1.04
CA ALA A 121 -4.85 -7.03 -0.28
C ALA A 121 -3.80 -8.13 -0.44
N LEU A 122 -2.94 -8.33 0.56
CA LEU A 122 -1.98 -9.46 0.55
C LEU A 122 -2.69 -10.82 0.52
N HIS A 123 -3.77 -10.98 1.28
CA HIS A 123 -4.53 -12.23 1.30
C HIS A 123 -5.16 -12.52 -0.08
N ALA A 124 -5.78 -11.52 -0.71
CA ALA A 124 -6.34 -11.66 -2.06
C ALA A 124 -5.25 -12.01 -3.10
N LEU A 125 -4.07 -11.39 -3.00
CA LEU A 125 -2.91 -11.72 -3.84
C LEU A 125 -2.42 -13.15 -3.61
N ALA A 126 -2.39 -13.61 -2.36
CA ALA A 126 -1.96 -14.96 -1.98
C ALA A 126 -2.90 -16.05 -2.52
N LEU A 127 -4.17 -15.72 -2.73
CA LEU A 127 -5.16 -16.57 -3.40
C LEU A 127 -5.12 -16.47 -4.94
N GLY A 128 -4.14 -15.77 -5.52
CA GLY A 128 -3.96 -15.64 -6.97
C GLY A 128 -4.71 -14.46 -7.62
N GLY A 129 -5.31 -13.58 -6.82
CA GLY A 129 -6.10 -12.44 -7.30
C GLY A 129 -5.27 -11.25 -7.81
N ALA A 130 -4.59 -11.38 -8.95
CA ALA A 130 -3.74 -10.31 -9.49
C ALA A 130 -4.51 -9.05 -9.96
N ASP A 131 -5.81 -9.19 -10.22
CA ASP A 131 -6.73 -8.09 -10.58
C ASP A 131 -7.85 -7.94 -9.53
N ALA A 132 -7.59 -8.38 -8.30
CA ALA A 132 -8.58 -8.39 -7.24
C ALA A 132 -8.95 -6.95 -6.78
N PRO A 133 -10.23 -6.71 -6.43
CA PRO A 133 -10.71 -5.44 -5.91
C PRO A 133 -9.89 -4.85 -4.76
N GLU A 134 -9.33 -5.72 -3.92
CA GLU A 134 -8.59 -5.38 -2.70
C GLU A 134 -7.37 -4.49 -2.98
N LEU A 135 -6.77 -4.59 -4.18
CA LEU A 135 -5.69 -3.69 -4.59
C LEU A 135 -6.17 -2.24 -4.71
N ARG A 136 -7.32 -2.02 -5.35
CA ARG A 136 -7.89 -0.67 -5.50
C ARG A 136 -8.41 -0.15 -4.16
N ARG A 137 -8.99 -1.03 -3.34
CA ARG A 137 -9.42 -0.70 -1.97
C ARG A 137 -8.25 -0.27 -1.10
N PHE A 138 -7.12 -0.98 -1.16
CA PHE A 138 -5.89 -0.60 -0.46
C PHE A 138 -5.38 0.77 -0.93
N GLU A 139 -5.27 1.01 -2.24
CA GLU A 139 -4.79 2.29 -2.77
C GLU A 139 -5.71 3.46 -2.40
N LYS A 140 -7.04 3.27 -2.49
CA LYS A 140 -8.03 4.26 -2.04
C LYS A 140 -7.89 4.56 -0.55
N THR A 141 -7.71 3.51 0.27
CA THR A 141 -7.52 3.63 1.72
C THR A 141 -6.21 4.34 2.04
N LEU A 142 -5.12 4.03 1.34
CA LEU A 142 -3.83 4.68 1.49
C LEU A 142 -3.93 6.18 1.25
N LEU A 143 -4.53 6.59 0.13
CA LEU A 143 -4.69 8.02 -0.18
C LEU A 143 -5.58 8.71 0.87
N LYS A 144 -6.68 8.09 1.27
CA LYS A 144 -7.58 8.63 2.30
C LYS A 144 -6.87 8.82 3.64
N GLU A 145 -6.13 7.82 4.13
CA GLU A 145 -5.43 7.84 5.41
C GLU A 145 -4.28 8.87 5.43
N LEU A 146 -3.68 9.15 4.27
CA LEU A 146 -2.67 10.21 4.11
C LEU A 146 -3.28 11.62 3.94
N GLY A 147 -4.61 11.76 4.03
CA GLY A 147 -5.31 13.03 3.90
C GLY A 147 -5.63 13.45 2.46
N TYR A 148 -5.32 12.63 1.46
CA TYR A 148 -5.63 12.86 0.05
C TYR A 148 -7.02 12.33 -0.33
N GLY A 149 -8.02 12.59 0.52
CA GLY A 149 -9.39 12.12 0.33
C GLY A 149 -9.90 12.44 -1.09
N LEU A 150 -10.51 11.44 -1.73
CA LEU A 150 -11.02 11.59 -3.10
C LEU A 150 -12.46 12.06 -3.07
N THR A 151 -12.71 13.26 -3.58
CA THR A 151 -14.07 13.70 -3.91
C THR A 151 -14.50 13.01 -5.19
N LEU A 152 -15.42 12.05 -5.08
CA LEU A 152 -15.88 11.22 -6.19
C LEU A 152 -17.39 11.35 -6.43
N ASP A 153 -18.13 12.01 -5.54
CA ASP A 153 -19.59 12.08 -5.53
C ASP A 153 -20.14 13.37 -6.12
N ARG A 154 -19.27 14.38 -6.30
CA ARG A 154 -19.62 15.70 -6.80
C ARG A 154 -18.66 16.20 -7.87
N GLU A 155 -19.22 16.93 -8.82
CA GLU A 155 -18.46 17.66 -9.84
C GLU A 155 -17.74 18.86 -9.19
N ALA A 156 -16.48 19.07 -9.57
CA ALA A 156 -15.56 19.97 -8.86
C ALA A 156 -15.84 21.47 -9.06
N VAL A 157 -16.56 21.85 -10.11
CA VAL A 157 -16.86 23.24 -10.51
C VAL A 157 -18.26 23.66 -10.03
N THR A 158 -19.29 22.86 -10.33
CA THR A 158 -20.70 23.16 -10.04
C THR A 158 -21.13 22.63 -8.67
N GLY A 159 -20.47 21.59 -8.15
CA GLY A 159 -20.86 20.90 -6.92
C GLY A 159 -22.05 19.94 -7.09
N ASP A 160 -22.52 19.75 -8.33
CA ASP A 160 -23.60 18.83 -8.66
C ASP A 160 -23.20 17.38 -8.40
N GLN A 161 -24.19 16.53 -8.15
CA GLN A 161 -23.96 15.10 -8.00
C GLN A 161 -23.44 14.48 -9.31
N ILE A 162 -22.55 13.48 -9.16
CA ILE A 162 -22.10 12.68 -10.29
C ILE A 162 -23.26 11.85 -10.86
N ILE A 163 -23.40 11.91 -12.19
CA ILE A 163 -24.40 11.18 -12.95
C ILE A 163 -23.74 9.97 -13.61
N ALA A 164 -24.29 8.77 -13.37
CA ALA A 164 -23.66 7.51 -13.76
C ALA A 164 -23.38 7.40 -15.27
N GLN A 165 -24.28 7.93 -16.10
CA GLN A 165 -24.23 7.84 -17.57
C GLN A 165 -23.28 8.86 -18.21
N GLU A 166 -22.75 9.80 -17.44
CA GLU A 166 -21.93 10.90 -17.94
C GLU A 166 -20.44 10.61 -17.79
N GLN A 167 -19.61 11.34 -18.52
CA GLN A 167 -18.16 11.22 -18.45
C GLN A 167 -17.52 12.41 -17.75
N TYR A 168 -16.48 12.12 -16.96
CA TYR A 168 -15.78 13.07 -16.15
C TYR A 168 -14.27 12.98 -16.38
N ALA A 169 -13.64 14.12 -16.56
CA ALA A 169 -12.20 14.27 -16.57
C ALA A 169 -11.73 14.52 -15.13
N PHE A 170 -10.87 13.65 -14.58
CA PHE A 170 -10.42 13.80 -13.20
C PHE A 170 -9.23 14.74 -13.09
N GLN A 171 -9.43 15.91 -12.47
CA GLN A 171 -8.36 16.85 -12.17
C GLN A 171 -7.81 16.55 -10.78
N VAL A 172 -6.50 16.26 -10.69
CA VAL A 172 -5.84 16.01 -9.39
C VAL A 172 -6.00 17.25 -8.50
N GLU A 173 -6.19 17.06 -7.19
CA GLU A 173 -6.51 18.09 -6.18
C GLU A 173 -7.89 18.79 -6.31
N ARG A 174 -8.59 18.64 -7.44
CA ARG A 174 -9.91 19.25 -7.66
C ARG A 174 -11.06 18.26 -7.66
N GLY A 175 -10.85 17.09 -8.26
CA GLY A 175 -11.88 16.07 -8.44
C GLY A 175 -12.41 15.99 -9.87
N PRO A 176 -13.56 15.32 -10.08
CA PRO A 176 -14.12 15.09 -11.40
C PRO A 176 -14.74 16.36 -11.98
N VAL A 177 -14.44 16.65 -13.24
CA VAL A 177 -15.05 17.73 -14.01
C VAL A 177 -15.83 17.15 -15.17
N ARG A 178 -17.10 17.53 -15.33
CA ARG A 178 -17.95 16.98 -16.40
C ARG A 178 -17.33 17.32 -17.76
N LYS A 179 -17.17 16.30 -18.61
CA LYS A 179 -16.62 16.49 -19.95
C LYS A 179 -17.71 17.06 -20.87
N VAL A 180 -17.52 18.31 -21.33
CA VAL A 180 -18.40 18.96 -22.31
C VAL A 180 -17.61 19.11 -23.63
N GLY A 181 -17.85 18.21 -24.59
CA GLY A 181 -17.25 18.27 -25.93
C GLY A 181 -15.89 17.56 -26.10
N ALA A 182 -15.34 17.64 -27.32
CA ALA A 182 -14.10 17.00 -27.75
C ALA A 182 -12.86 17.90 -27.53
N GLY A 183 -12.77 18.54 -26.35
CA GLY A 183 -11.59 19.31 -25.97
C GLY A 183 -10.35 18.43 -25.78
N ASP A 184 -9.18 19.05 -25.84
CA ASP A 184 -7.88 18.38 -25.77
C ASP A 184 -7.66 17.77 -24.38
N THR A 185 -7.96 16.47 -24.23
CA THR A 185 -7.82 15.72 -22.97
C THR A 185 -6.51 14.93 -22.92
N ALA A 186 -5.47 15.39 -23.61
CA ALA A 186 -4.16 14.75 -23.57
C ALA A 186 -3.69 14.68 -22.10
N ASN A 187 -3.53 13.45 -21.58
CA ASN A 187 -3.09 13.10 -20.22
C ASN A 187 -4.09 13.27 -19.06
N ILE A 188 -5.39 13.47 -19.29
CA ILE A 188 -6.39 13.47 -18.21
C ILE A 188 -7.14 12.13 -18.19
N SER A 189 -7.19 11.46 -17.03
CA SER A 189 -8.03 10.26 -16.87
C SER A 189 -9.50 10.64 -17.05
N VAL A 190 -10.10 10.16 -18.14
CA VAL A 190 -11.54 10.25 -18.39
C VAL A 190 -12.19 8.98 -17.86
N LEU A 191 -13.22 9.15 -17.04
CA LEU A 191 -13.90 8.09 -16.31
C LEU A 191 -15.39 8.25 -16.49
N HIS A 192 -16.13 7.14 -16.40
CA HIS A 192 -17.58 7.20 -16.34
C HIS A 192 -18.03 7.56 -14.92
N GLY A 193 -19.13 8.29 -14.81
CA GLY A 193 -19.74 8.60 -13.52
C GLY A 193 -20.06 7.34 -12.73
N LYS A 194 -20.48 6.27 -13.42
CA LYS A 194 -20.67 4.95 -12.81
C LYS A 194 -19.42 4.47 -12.09
N THR A 195 -18.23 4.56 -12.71
CA THR A 195 -16.96 4.17 -12.08
C THR A 195 -16.71 4.97 -10.80
N LEU A 196 -16.97 6.28 -10.80
CA LEU A 196 -16.77 7.11 -9.61
C LEU A 196 -17.70 6.68 -8.46
N LEU A 197 -18.97 6.42 -8.78
CA LEU A 197 -19.97 5.94 -7.82
C LEU A 197 -19.65 4.54 -7.28
N ASP A 198 -19.25 3.64 -8.16
CA ASP A 198 -18.81 2.29 -7.80
C ASP A 198 -17.58 2.34 -6.85
N MET A 199 -16.62 3.21 -7.13
CA MET A 199 -15.45 3.43 -6.27
C MET A 199 -15.82 3.97 -4.88
N ILE A 200 -16.88 4.78 -4.77
CA ILE A 200 -17.42 5.20 -3.46
C ILE A 200 -17.99 4.01 -2.71
N ALA A 201 -18.79 3.18 -3.41
CA ALA A 201 -19.43 2.00 -2.86
C ALA A 201 -18.45 0.82 -2.61
N ASP A 202 -17.18 0.97 -2.99
CA ASP A 202 -16.19 -0.11 -3.02
C ASP A 202 -16.60 -1.30 -3.91
N ASP A 203 -17.50 -1.09 -4.87
CA ASP A 203 -17.91 -2.11 -5.83
C ASP A 203 -16.94 -2.11 -7.02
N TYR A 204 -16.23 -3.21 -7.23
CA TYR A 204 -15.33 -3.38 -8.37
C TYR A 204 -15.72 -4.62 -9.19
N THR A 205 -16.99 -5.02 -9.15
CA THR A 205 -17.52 -6.16 -9.93
C THR A 205 -17.53 -5.89 -11.43
N ASP A 206 -17.72 -4.63 -11.81
CA ASP A 206 -17.68 -4.17 -13.21
C ASP A 206 -16.23 -4.12 -13.75
N PRO A 207 -15.92 -4.82 -14.87
CA PRO A 207 -14.63 -4.74 -15.54
C PRO A 207 -14.21 -3.32 -15.92
N GLN A 208 -15.17 -2.48 -16.34
CA GLN A 208 -14.90 -1.09 -16.72
C GLN A 208 -14.44 -0.29 -15.50
N THR A 209 -15.14 -0.42 -14.37
CA THR A 209 -14.76 0.19 -13.10
C THR A 209 -13.36 -0.25 -12.67
N ARG A 210 -13.01 -1.54 -12.81
CA ARG A 210 -11.65 -2.02 -12.50
C ARG A 210 -10.57 -1.37 -13.36
N MET A 211 -10.81 -1.26 -14.66
CA MET A 211 -9.87 -0.65 -15.60
C MET A 211 -9.68 0.84 -15.32
N GLU A 212 -10.79 1.58 -15.25
CA GLU A 212 -10.81 3.03 -15.07
C GLU A 212 -10.27 3.44 -13.69
N SER A 213 -10.67 2.75 -12.62
CA SER A 213 -10.13 2.99 -11.28
C SER A 213 -8.63 2.72 -11.19
N LYS A 214 -8.12 1.68 -11.86
CA LYS A 214 -6.67 1.41 -11.93
C LYS A 214 -5.91 2.52 -12.63
N MET A 215 -6.46 3.09 -13.70
CA MET A 215 -5.86 4.25 -14.39
C MET A 215 -5.86 5.50 -13.50
N LEU A 216 -7.00 5.80 -12.87
CA LEU A 216 -7.12 6.93 -11.95
C LEU A 216 -6.16 6.80 -10.75
N MET A 217 -6.16 5.65 -10.05
CA MET A 217 -5.28 5.42 -8.90
C MET A 217 -3.81 5.56 -9.28
N ARG A 218 -3.42 5.08 -10.47
CA ARG A 218 -2.06 5.26 -10.98
C ARG A 218 -1.69 6.74 -11.13
N GLN A 219 -2.58 7.55 -11.70
CA GLN A 219 -2.35 8.99 -11.86
C GLN A 219 -2.21 9.68 -10.50
N LEU A 220 -3.11 9.39 -9.56
CA LEU A 220 -3.13 10.00 -8.22
C LEU A 220 -1.89 9.62 -7.42
N ILE A 221 -1.56 8.33 -7.36
CA ILE A 221 -0.36 7.84 -6.66
C ILE A 221 0.90 8.44 -7.28
N ALA A 222 0.99 8.51 -8.62
CA ALA A 222 2.13 9.12 -9.28
C ALA A 222 2.29 10.61 -8.92
N HIS A 223 1.19 11.35 -8.81
CA HIS A 223 1.19 12.74 -8.36
C HIS A 223 1.75 12.86 -6.93
N HIS A 224 1.21 12.09 -5.98
CA HIS A 224 1.62 12.17 -4.58
C HIS A 224 3.01 11.57 -4.30
N LEU A 225 3.55 10.76 -5.20
CA LEU A 225 4.95 10.32 -5.14
C LEU A 225 5.94 11.43 -5.52
N GLY A 226 5.49 12.56 -6.06
CA GLY A 226 6.34 13.72 -6.35
C GLY A 226 7.50 13.41 -7.29
N GLY A 227 7.28 12.58 -8.30
CA GLY A 227 8.30 12.18 -9.27
C GLY A 227 9.22 11.03 -8.84
N LYS A 228 9.08 10.47 -7.63
CA LYS A 228 9.83 9.29 -7.20
C LYS A 228 9.36 8.04 -7.97
N PRO A 229 10.19 7.42 -8.83
CA PRO A 229 9.75 6.30 -9.67
C PRO A 229 9.58 5.03 -8.85
N LEU A 230 8.53 4.25 -9.13
CA LEU A 230 8.32 2.93 -8.51
C LEU A 230 9.22 1.86 -9.17
N GLN A 231 10.11 1.27 -8.38
CA GLN A 231 11.01 0.20 -8.79
C GLN A 231 10.25 -1.09 -9.07
N SER A 232 9.22 -1.39 -8.26
CA SER A 232 8.31 -2.53 -8.47
C SER A 232 7.70 -2.51 -9.87
N ARG A 233 7.32 -1.31 -10.36
CA ARG A 233 6.80 -1.12 -11.71
C ARG A 233 7.88 -1.27 -12.78
N ARG A 234 9.10 -0.75 -12.55
CA ARG A 234 10.20 -0.93 -13.50
C ARG A 234 10.50 -2.41 -13.71
N VAL A 235 10.66 -3.17 -12.63
CA VAL A 235 10.90 -4.62 -12.67
C VAL A 235 9.75 -5.36 -13.37
N PHE A 236 8.50 -4.95 -13.11
CA PHE A 236 7.35 -5.54 -13.81
C PHE A 236 7.42 -5.33 -15.33
N MET A 237 7.78 -4.14 -15.79
CA MET A 237 7.90 -3.86 -17.23
C MET A 237 9.07 -4.62 -17.86
N GLU A 238 10.23 -4.64 -17.20
CA GLU A 238 11.41 -5.41 -17.65
C GLU A 238 11.10 -6.91 -17.79
N LEU A 239 10.29 -7.48 -16.89
CA LEU A 239 9.88 -8.89 -16.96
C LEU A 239 8.82 -9.20 -18.02
N GLN A 240 8.09 -8.20 -18.53
CA GLN A 240 7.12 -8.38 -19.63
C GLN A 240 7.78 -8.22 -21.01
N GLU A 241 8.96 -7.64 -21.07
CA GLU A 241 9.76 -7.48 -22.30
C GLU A 241 10.68 -8.69 -22.59
N LEU A 242 10.73 -9.66 -21.66
CA LEU A 242 11.44 -10.94 -21.78
C LEU A 242 10.50 -12.06 -22.26
#